data_AF-L0AND3-F1
#
_entry.id   AF-L0AND3-F1
#
_cell.length_a   1.000
_cell.length_b   1.000
_cell.length_c   1.000
_cell.angle_alpha   90.00
_cell.angle_beta   90.00
_cell.angle_gamma   90.00
#
_symmetry.space_group_name_H-M   'P 1'
#
loop_
_entity.id
_entity.type
_entity.pdbx_description
1 polymer ?
#
loop_
_entity_poly.entity_id
_entity_poly.type
_entity_poly.pdbx_seq_one_letter_code
_entity_poly.pdbx_strand_id
1 'polypeptide(L)'
;MSEEGRALLTDREKEIISGEADVSDNYRYKTESIVRNRIRKHLRKDIEFLEEHFDEAYELAIEGVCEDSDPDQETIEEWKKTMHEAANHLEAEWGDAMEFYETTHEMEEYLGDSDE
;
A
#
# COMPACT_ATOMS: atom_id res chain seq x y z
N MET A 1 -9.25 -35.73 -18.43
CA MET A 1 -9.24 -34.51 -17.60
C MET A 1 -8.21 -33.60 -18.21
N SER A 2 -8.60 -32.71 -19.13
CA SER A 2 -7.70 -31.68 -19.62
C SER A 2 -7.65 -30.58 -18.55
N GLU A 3 -6.78 -30.82 -17.57
CA GLU A 3 -6.25 -29.83 -16.64
C GLU A 3 -5.31 -28.88 -17.39
N GLU A 4 -5.78 -28.19 -18.43
CA GLU A 4 -4.99 -27.09 -18.99
C GLU A 4 -5.16 -25.88 -18.04
N GLY A 5 -4.34 -25.86 -16.98
CA GLY A 5 -3.78 -24.67 -16.34
C GLY A 5 -4.76 -23.61 -15.84
N ARG A 6 -5.57 -23.92 -14.82
CA ARG A 6 -6.30 -22.86 -14.10
C ARG A 6 -5.34 -22.13 -13.15
N ALA A 7 -5.12 -20.83 -13.35
CA ALA A 7 -4.45 -19.96 -12.38
C ALA A 7 -5.37 -19.71 -11.16
N LEU A 8 -6.17 -18.64 -11.15
CA LEU A 8 -7.09 -18.35 -10.04
C LEU A 8 -8.55 -18.73 -10.32
N LEU A 9 -9.11 -18.32 -11.46
CA LEU A 9 -10.54 -18.44 -11.78
C LEU A 9 -10.78 -19.46 -12.91
N THR A 10 -11.91 -20.17 -12.87
CA THR A 10 -12.38 -20.89 -14.07
C THR A 10 -13.13 -19.94 -14.99
N ASP A 11 -13.26 -20.29 -16.27
CA ASP A 11 -14.08 -19.51 -17.20
C ASP A 11 -15.54 -19.42 -16.74
N ARG A 12 -16.09 -20.49 -16.17
CA ARG A 12 -17.42 -20.45 -15.57
C ARG A 12 -17.54 -19.47 -14.40
N GLU A 13 -16.52 -19.40 -13.54
CA GLU A 13 -16.52 -18.42 -12.46
C GLU A 13 -16.40 -17.00 -13.00
N LYS A 14 -15.63 -16.77 -14.08
CA LYS A 14 -15.57 -15.48 -14.77
C LYS A 14 -16.95 -15.08 -15.30
N GLU A 15 -17.65 -15.97 -16.02
CA GLU A 15 -19.02 -15.75 -16.52
C GLU A 15 -20.01 -15.40 -15.39
N ILE A 16 -19.91 -16.10 -14.25
CA ILE A 16 -20.78 -15.86 -13.10
C ILE A 16 -20.50 -14.49 -12.46
N ILE A 17 -19.22 -14.14 -12.30
CA ILE A 17 -18.80 -12.88 -11.65
C ILE A 17 -19.05 -11.68 -12.57
N SER A 18 -18.86 -11.82 -13.89
CA SER A 18 -19.14 -10.77 -14.86
C SER A 18 -20.64 -10.52 -15.07
N GLY A 19 -21.50 -11.46 -14.63
CA GLY A 19 -22.94 -11.41 -14.82
C GLY A 19 -23.44 -11.93 -16.16
N GLU A 20 -22.55 -12.51 -16.97
CA GLU A 20 -22.89 -13.17 -18.24
C GLU A 20 -23.66 -14.47 -18.03
N ALA A 21 -23.43 -15.16 -16.90
CA ALA A 21 -24.18 -16.36 -16.56
C ALA A 21 -25.55 -16.02 -15.95
N ASP A 22 -26.62 -16.61 -16.49
CA ASP A 22 -27.96 -16.56 -15.90
C ASP A 22 -28.03 -17.45 -14.65
N VAL A 23 -27.70 -16.86 -13.50
CA VAL A 23 -27.71 -17.51 -12.18
C VAL A 23 -28.31 -16.59 -11.13
N SER A 24 -28.89 -17.20 -10.08
CA SER A 24 -29.43 -16.42 -8.95
C SER A 24 -28.37 -15.56 -8.26
N ASP A 25 -28.78 -14.43 -7.69
CA ASP A 25 -27.90 -13.53 -6.92
C ASP A 25 -27.20 -14.25 -5.76
N ASN A 26 -27.89 -15.18 -5.09
CA ASN A 26 -27.31 -15.98 -4.02
C ASN A 26 -26.16 -16.86 -4.54
N TYR A 27 -26.31 -17.44 -5.72
CA TYR A 27 -25.27 -18.26 -6.33
C TYR A 27 -24.07 -17.43 -6.80
N ARG A 28 -24.33 -16.25 -7.39
CA ARG A 28 -23.27 -15.28 -7.73
C ARG A 28 -22.50 -14.85 -6.48
N TYR A 29 -23.20 -14.43 -5.43
CA TYR A 29 -22.59 -14.05 -4.15
C TYR A 29 -21.75 -15.17 -3.51
N LYS A 30 -22.25 -16.41 -3.55
CA LYS A 30 -21.51 -17.59 -3.07
C LYS A 30 -20.23 -17.78 -3.88
N THR A 31 -20.30 -17.63 -5.19
CA THR A 31 -19.14 -17.77 -6.09
C THR A 31 -18.07 -16.72 -5.78
N GLU A 32 -18.45 -15.45 -5.66
CA GLU A 32 -17.54 -14.38 -5.23
C GLU A 32 -16.92 -14.67 -3.85
N SER A 33 -17.72 -15.19 -2.90
CA SER A 33 -17.24 -15.54 -1.56
C SER A 33 -16.20 -16.65 -1.58
N ILE A 34 -16.38 -17.66 -2.43
CA ILE A 34 -15.40 -18.72 -2.65
C ILE A 34 -14.10 -18.15 -3.21
N VAL A 35 -14.18 -17.29 -4.23
CA VAL A 35 -13.01 -16.63 -4.82
C VAL A 35 -12.27 -15.78 -3.79
N ARG A 36 -12.99 -14.93 -3.04
CA ARG A 36 -12.42 -14.12 -1.95
C ARG A 36 -11.69 -14.98 -0.92
N ASN A 37 -12.27 -16.12 -0.53
CA ASN A 37 -11.62 -17.03 0.40
C ASN A 37 -10.38 -17.69 -0.20
N ARG A 38 -10.38 -18.01 -1.50
CA ARG A 38 -9.23 -18.61 -2.18
C ARG A 38 -8.03 -17.66 -2.19
N ILE A 39 -8.27 -16.39 -2.54
CA ILE A 39 -7.25 -15.35 -2.51
C ILE A 39 -6.64 -15.23 -1.11
N ARG A 40 -7.48 -15.07 -0.08
CA ARG A 40 -6.99 -14.82 1.29
C ARG A 40 -6.26 -16.00 1.91
N LYS A 41 -6.69 -17.23 1.62
CA LYS A 41 -6.22 -18.43 2.34
C LYS A 41 -5.17 -19.23 1.58
N HIS A 42 -5.20 -19.20 0.25
CA HIS A 42 -4.36 -20.03 -0.59
C HIS A 42 -3.37 -19.16 -1.35
N LEU A 43 -3.85 -18.24 -2.19
CA LEU A 43 -2.97 -17.41 -3.03
C LEU A 43 -1.91 -16.69 -2.21
N ARG A 44 -2.27 -16.11 -1.05
CA ARG A 44 -1.30 -15.48 -0.16
C ARG A 44 -0.14 -16.41 0.22
N LYS A 45 -0.47 -17.64 0.65
CA LYS A 45 0.54 -18.62 1.08
C LYS A 45 1.38 -19.11 -0.09
N ASP A 46 0.76 -19.23 -1.26
CA ASP A 46 1.45 -19.63 -2.47
C ASP A 46 2.47 -18.55 -2.88
N ILE A 47 2.09 -17.26 -2.82
CA ILE A 47 3.02 -16.13 -3.06
C ILE A 47 4.17 -16.12 -2.04
N GLU A 48 3.89 -16.28 -0.75
CA GLU A 48 4.92 -16.36 0.31
C GLU A 48 5.89 -17.53 0.05
N PHE A 49 5.39 -18.68 -0.42
CA PHE A 49 6.22 -19.82 -0.78
C PHE A 49 7.08 -19.57 -2.02
N LEU A 50 6.52 -18.90 -3.05
CA LEU A 50 7.26 -18.54 -4.26
C LEU A 50 8.39 -17.57 -3.94
N GLU A 51 8.16 -16.59 -3.07
CA GLU A 51 9.18 -15.65 -2.59
C GLU A 51 10.35 -16.36 -1.89
N GLU A 52 10.09 -17.47 -1.17
CA GLU A 52 11.13 -18.19 -0.44
C GLU A 52 11.93 -19.17 -1.32
N HIS A 53 11.31 -19.71 -2.38
CA HIS A 53 11.83 -20.90 -3.04
C HIS A 53 11.90 -20.82 -4.57
N PHE A 54 11.23 -19.85 -5.19
CA PHE A 54 11.16 -19.76 -6.65
C PHE A 54 11.00 -18.30 -7.11
N ASP A 55 12.06 -17.52 -6.94
CA ASP A 55 12.15 -16.09 -7.23
C ASP A 55 11.62 -15.72 -8.62
N GLU A 56 12.00 -16.45 -9.68
CA GLU A 56 11.54 -16.19 -11.05
C GLU A 56 10.00 -16.23 -11.16
N ALA A 57 9.36 -17.22 -10.53
CA ALA A 57 7.90 -17.34 -10.56
C ALA A 57 7.21 -16.30 -9.65
N TYR A 58 7.87 -15.90 -8.56
CA TYR A 58 7.41 -14.80 -7.72
C TYR A 58 7.42 -13.47 -8.49
N GLU A 59 8.53 -13.15 -9.17
CA GLU A 59 8.66 -11.94 -9.98
C GLU A 59 7.57 -11.86 -11.04
N LEU A 60 7.35 -12.95 -11.79
CA LEU A 60 6.26 -13.04 -12.77
C LEU A 60 4.87 -12.82 -12.16
N ALA A 61 4.64 -13.36 -10.95
CA ALA A 61 3.37 -13.19 -10.25
C ALA A 61 3.15 -11.76 -9.77
N ILE A 62 4.20 -11.07 -9.30
CA ILE A 62 4.14 -9.66 -8.90
C ILE A 62 3.97 -8.76 -10.12
N GLU A 63 4.75 -8.95 -11.18
CA GLU A 63 4.64 -8.20 -12.43
C GLU A 63 3.20 -8.23 -12.96
N GLY A 64 2.62 -9.43 -13.11
CA GLY A 64 1.25 -9.58 -13.61
C GLY A 64 0.14 -9.02 -12.70
N VAL A 65 0.44 -8.63 -11.46
CA VAL A 65 -0.50 -7.99 -10.52
C VAL A 65 -0.24 -6.49 -10.36
N CYS A 66 1.02 -6.07 -10.46
CA CYS A 66 1.49 -4.73 -10.13
C CYS A 66 1.77 -3.82 -11.33
N GLU A 67 1.62 -4.30 -12.57
CA GLU A 67 1.98 -3.59 -13.82
C GLU A 67 1.43 -2.16 -14.00
N ASP A 68 0.46 -1.69 -13.19
CA ASP A 68 -0.10 -0.33 -13.25
C ASP A 68 0.10 0.51 -11.96
N SER A 69 0.99 0.08 -11.05
CA SER A 69 1.16 0.76 -9.74
C SER A 69 2.33 1.72 -9.67
N ASP A 70 3.17 1.80 -10.71
CA ASP A 70 4.25 2.77 -10.75
C ASP A 70 3.66 4.15 -11.10
N PRO A 71 3.64 5.11 -10.16
CA PRO A 71 3.28 6.48 -10.50
C PRO A 71 4.17 6.92 -11.65
N ASP A 72 3.56 7.47 -12.69
CA ASP A 72 4.32 8.03 -13.80
C ASP A 72 5.27 9.13 -13.29
N GLN A 73 6.26 9.51 -14.10
CA GLN A 73 7.27 10.47 -13.67
C GLN A 73 6.68 11.84 -13.29
N GLU A 74 5.54 12.24 -13.85
CA GLU A 74 4.86 13.49 -13.50
C GLU A 74 4.29 13.40 -12.08
N THR A 75 3.62 12.28 -11.75
CA THR A 75 3.10 12.00 -10.40
C THR A 75 4.22 11.94 -9.35
N ILE A 76 5.37 11.33 -9.67
CA ILE A 76 6.53 11.27 -8.78
C ILE A 76 7.08 12.67 -8.48
N GLU A 77 7.25 13.51 -9.51
CA GLU A 77 7.79 14.86 -9.35
C GLU A 77 6.82 15.78 -8.59
N GLU A 78 5.52 15.63 -8.79
CA GLU A 78 4.49 16.35 -8.02
C GLU A 78 4.54 15.98 -6.52
N TRP A 79 4.70 14.69 -6.21
CA TRP A 79 4.82 14.22 -4.83
C TRP A 79 6.10 14.70 -4.16
N LYS A 80 7.23 14.67 -4.87
CA LYS A 80 8.50 15.22 -4.38
C LYS A 80 8.38 16.71 -4.07
N LYS A 81 7.75 17.49 -4.95
CA LYS A 81 7.51 18.92 -4.73
C LYS A 81 6.67 19.15 -3.48
N THR A 82 5.55 18.44 -3.36
CA THR A 82 4.65 18.54 -2.21
C THR A 82 5.36 18.22 -0.89
N MET A 83 6.14 17.13 -0.88
CA MET A 83 6.93 16.73 0.28
C MET A 83 8.02 17.75 0.63
N HIS A 84 8.67 18.34 -0.37
CA HIS A 84 9.68 19.38 -0.15
C HIS A 84 9.08 20.67 0.43
N GLU A 85 7.92 21.09 -0.08
CA GLU A 85 7.18 22.25 0.46
C GLU A 85 6.74 22.00 1.91
N ALA A 86 6.22 20.80 2.20
CA ALA A 86 5.85 20.41 3.57
C ALA A 86 7.05 20.35 4.51
N ALA A 87 8.19 19.82 4.06
CA ALA A 87 9.42 19.77 4.84
C ALA A 87 9.96 21.17 5.16
N ASN A 88 9.98 22.08 4.18
CA ASN A 88 10.43 23.46 4.39
C ASN A 88 9.49 24.23 5.33
N HIS A 89 8.18 23.97 5.24
CA HIS A 89 7.21 24.58 6.15
C HIS A 89 7.40 24.13 7.59
N LEU A 90 7.60 22.82 7.80
CA LEU A 90 7.93 22.27 9.11
C LEU A 90 9.25 22.84 9.61
N GLU A 91 10.30 22.91 8.79
CA GLU A 91 11.59 23.45 9.21
C GLU A 91 11.48 24.93 9.67
N ALA A 92 10.66 25.73 9.00
CA ALA A 92 10.37 27.10 9.42
C ALA A 92 9.62 27.17 10.76
N GLU A 93 8.57 26.37 10.93
CA GLU A 93 7.80 26.34 12.19
C GLU A 93 8.65 25.87 13.38
N TRP A 94 9.55 24.90 13.15
CA TRP A 94 10.45 24.41 14.19
C TRP A 94 11.60 25.39 14.48
N GLY A 95 12.06 26.14 13.48
CA GLY A 95 12.99 27.25 13.65
C GLY A 95 12.42 28.34 14.55
N ASP A 96 11.19 28.78 14.27
CA ASP A 96 10.49 29.77 15.08
C ASP A 96 10.24 29.27 16.51
N ALA A 97 9.90 27.99 16.68
CA ALA A 97 9.70 27.37 17.98
C ALA A 97 11.01 27.23 18.79
N MET A 98 12.13 26.93 18.12
CA MET A 98 13.46 26.87 18.74
C MET A 98 13.97 28.25 19.14
N GLU A 99 13.80 29.27 18.30
CA GLU A 99 14.16 30.65 18.64
C GLU A 99 13.36 31.15 19.86
N PHE A 100 12.07 30.81 19.91
CA PHE A 100 11.23 31.08 21.08
C PHE A 100 11.74 30.34 22.32
N TYR A 101 12.08 29.05 22.21
CA TYR A 101 12.58 28.26 23.33
C TYR A 101 13.93 28.79 23.86
N GLU A 102 14.89 29.08 22.99
CA GLU A 102 16.19 29.66 23.34
C GLU A 102 16.03 31.03 24.01
N THR A 103 15.16 31.89 23.47
CA THR A 103 14.84 33.19 24.07
C THR A 103 14.25 33.04 25.47
N THR A 104 13.35 32.07 25.67
CA THR A 104 12.77 31.81 27.00
C THR A 104 13.76 31.19 27.98
N HIS A 105 14.68 30.35 27.49
CA HIS A 105 15.70 29.71 28.32
C HIS A 105 16.79 30.69 28.76
N GLU A 106 17.20 31.62 27.88
CA GLU A 106 18.10 32.73 28.24
C GLU A 106 17.48 33.64 29.32
N MET A 107 16.15 33.82 29.33
CA MET A 107 15.45 34.56 30.38
C MET A 107 15.38 33.81 31.72
N GLU A 108 15.27 32.48 31.70
CA GLU A 108 15.27 31.65 32.92
C GLU A 108 16.68 31.54 33.54
N GLU A 109 17.74 31.46 32.74
CA GLU A 109 19.13 31.48 33.21
C GLU A 109 19.47 32.83 33.89
N TYR A 110 18.98 33.95 33.34
CA TYR A 110 19.17 35.29 33.91
C TYR A 110 18.40 35.52 35.23
N LEU A 111 17.34 34.76 35.49
CA LEU A 111 16.52 34.84 36.70
C LEU A 111 16.90 33.79 37.77
N GLY A 112 17.64 32.74 37.39
CA GLY A 112 18.07 31.65 38.27
C GLY A 112 19.29 31.97 39.17
N ASP A 113 20.08 33.00 38.84
CA ASP A 113 21.24 33.44 39.62
C ASP A 113 20.92 34.50 40.69
N SER A 114 19.63 34.79 40.94
CA SER A 114 19.17 35.81 41.92
C SER A 114 18.70 35.24 43.26
N ASP A 115 19.14 34.04 43.65
CA ASP A 115 18.99 33.51 45.02
C ASP A 115 20.37 33.12 45.61
N GLU A 116 21.18 34.11 45.98
CA GLU A 116 22.25 33.98 47.01
C GLU A 116 22.40 35.26 47.85
#